data_AF-A0A520F8D0-F1
#
_entry.id   AF-A0A520F8D0-F1
#
_cell.length_a   1.000
_cell.length_b   1.000
_cell.length_c   1.000
_cell.angle_alpha   90.00
_cell.angle_beta   90.00
_cell.angle_gamma   90.00
#
_symmetry.space_group_name_H-M   'P 1'
#
loop_
_entity.id
_entity.type
_entity.pdbx_description
1 polymer ?
#
loop_
_entity_poly.entity_id
_entity_poly.type
_entity_poly.pdbx_seq_one_letter_code
_entity_poly.pdbx_strand_id
1 'polypeptide(L)'
;DEFTETTSHAIEQVGGAARGKAVIILNPAEPPLLMRDTVYALIGDADHDAIRASVTDMAARVAEYVPGYRLKQDVQFTPIPDGEPVHTLLPDGGGPVTTKVSIFLEVEGAAHYLPAYAGNLDIMTSAALRTAESIARRIQHTIPAEAHS
;
A
#
# COMPACT_ATOMS: atom_id res chain seq x y z
N ASP A 1 11.68 -10.58 12.26
CA ASP A 1 10.43 -10.39 13.00
C ASP A 1 9.30 -10.50 11.98
N GLU A 2 8.25 -11.25 12.29
CA GLU A 2 7.30 -11.76 11.28
C GLU A 2 6.64 -10.67 10.43
N PHE A 3 6.32 -9.52 11.02
CA PHE A 3 5.71 -8.38 10.33
C PHE A 3 6.60 -7.86 9.19
N THR A 4 7.88 -7.60 9.46
CA THR A 4 8.77 -6.98 8.48
C THR A 4 9.12 -7.95 7.36
N GLU A 5 9.29 -9.24 7.67
CA GLU A 5 9.58 -10.29 6.69
C GLU A 5 8.37 -10.53 5.76
N THR A 6 7.19 -10.75 6.34
CA THR A 6 5.96 -11.00 5.56
C THR A 6 5.59 -9.81 4.69
N THR A 7 5.68 -8.58 5.24
CA THR A 7 5.38 -7.36 4.48
C THR A 7 6.39 -7.13 3.36
N SER A 8 7.70 -7.36 3.61
CA SER A 8 8.72 -7.24 2.56
C SER A 8 8.48 -8.23 1.43
N HIS A 9 8.11 -9.47 1.76
CA HIS A 9 7.80 -10.49 0.77
C HIS A 9 6.53 -10.16 -0.04
N ALA A 10 5.49 -9.62 0.60
CA ALA A 10 4.28 -9.20 -0.10
C ALA A 10 4.53 -8.01 -1.06
N ILE A 11 5.42 -7.08 -0.69
CA ILE A 11 5.85 -5.99 -1.59
C ILE A 11 6.47 -6.54 -2.87
N GLU A 12 7.20 -7.66 -2.79
CA GLU A 12 7.79 -8.33 -3.95
C GLU A 12 6.74 -9.12 -4.75
N GLN A 13 6.05 -10.06 -4.09
CA GLN A 13 5.17 -11.02 -4.78
C GLN A 13 3.86 -10.40 -5.28
N VAL A 14 3.29 -9.46 -4.51
CA VAL A 14 2.01 -8.82 -4.84
C VAL A 14 2.23 -7.43 -5.42
N GLY A 15 3.15 -6.65 -4.84
CA GLY A 15 3.48 -5.31 -5.32
C GLY A 15 4.33 -5.29 -6.59
N GLY A 16 5.01 -6.40 -6.92
CA GLY A 16 5.83 -6.53 -8.12
C GLY A 16 7.20 -5.86 -8.03
N ALA A 17 7.63 -5.42 -6.85
CA ALA A 17 8.97 -4.87 -6.67
C ALA A 17 10.02 -5.99 -6.80
N ALA A 18 11.15 -5.69 -7.44
CA ALA A 18 12.26 -6.64 -7.53
C ALA A 18 12.91 -6.95 -6.16
N ARG A 19 12.76 -6.02 -5.20
CA ARG A 19 13.18 -6.18 -3.80
C ARG A 19 12.29 -5.33 -2.90
N GLY A 20 11.85 -5.90 -1.79
CA GLY A 20 11.00 -5.25 -0.79
C GLY A 20 11.73 -5.01 0.53
N LYS A 21 11.33 -3.96 1.25
CA LYS A 21 11.73 -3.72 2.63
C LYS A 21 10.59 -3.06 3.40
N ALA A 22 10.28 -3.61 4.56
CA ALA A 22 9.32 -3.04 5.49
C ALA A 22 9.98 -2.65 6.81
N VAL A 23 9.55 -1.52 7.37
CA VAL A 23 9.96 -1.01 8.69
C VAL A 23 8.70 -0.62 9.44
N ILE A 24 8.61 -1.01 10.71
CA ILE A 24 7.53 -0.63 11.60
C ILE A 24 8.09 0.24 12.74
N ILE A 25 7.43 1.35 13.02
CA ILE A 25 7.79 2.27 14.09
C ILE A 25 6.59 2.42 15.03
N LEU A 26 6.81 2.17 16.31
CA LEU A 26 5.81 2.36 17.36
C LEU A 26 6.07 3.70 18.07
N ASN A 27 5.08 4.57 18.08
CA ASN A 27 5.20 5.90 18.69
C ASN A 27 4.18 6.07 19.83
N PRO A 28 4.63 6.21 21.10
CA PRO A 28 3.77 6.32 22.27
C PRO A 28 3.32 7.77 22.57
N ALA A 29 3.25 8.65 21.57
CA ALA A 29 2.87 10.06 21.76
C ALA A 29 1.43 10.22 22.24
N GLU A 30 1.19 11.32 22.98
CA GLU A 30 -0.14 11.77 23.42
C GLU A 30 -0.42 13.21 22.91
N PRO A 31 -1.52 13.45 22.17
CA PRO A 31 -2.55 12.48 21.77
C PRO A 31 -2.02 11.43 20.77
N PRO A 32 -2.64 10.23 20.68
CA PRO A 32 -2.20 9.19 19.78
C PRO A 32 -2.21 9.66 18.33
N LEU A 33 -1.16 9.31 17.57
CA LEU A 33 -1.04 9.68 16.18
C LEU A 33 -1.93 8.81 15.30
N LEU A 34 -2.54 9.40 14.27
CA LEU A 34 -3.12 8.64 13.17
C LEU A 34 -2.04 7.76 12.52
N MET A 35 -2.44 6.58 12.04
CA MET A 35 -1.55 5.71 11.27
C MET A 35 -1.03 6.46 10.04
N ARG A 36 0.29 6.35 9.81
CA ARG A 36 0.95 6.87 8.62
C ARG A 36 1.80 5.78 8.00
N ASP A 37 1.71 5.68 6.68
CA ASP A 37 2.61 4.86 5.88
C ASP A 37 3.38 5.77 4.94
N THR A 38 4.66 5.50 4.78
CA THR A 38 5.48 6.14 3.75
C THR A 38 6.01 5.07 2.84
N VAL A 39 5.68 5.16 1.56
CA VAL A 39 6.16 4.24 0.53
C VAL A 39 7.23 4.96 -0.29
N TYR A 40 8.41 4.34 -0.36
CA TYR A 40 9.46 4.75 -1.26
C TYR A 40 9.60 3.71 -2.38
N ALA A 41 9.58 4.18 -3.62
CA ALA A 41 9.87 3.36 -4.80
C ALA A 41 11.03 3.96 -5.58
N LEU A 42 12.03 3.14 -5.89
CA LEU A 42 13.12 3.51 -6.78
C LEU A 42 12.74 3.08 -8.20
N ILE A 43 12.71 4.04 -9.12
CA ILE A 43 12.29 3.84 -10.51
C ILE A 43 13.40 4.30 -11.47
N GLY A 44 13.42 3.70 -12.65
CA GLY A 44 14.17 4.23 -13.80
C GLY A 44 13.41 5.39 -14.45
N ASP A 45 13.64 5.57 -15.76
CA ASP A 45 12.89 6.55 -16.54
C ASP A 45 11.42 6.12 -16.70
N ALA A 46 10.50 6.95 -16.26
CA ALA A 46 9.06 6.70 -16.32
C ALA A 46 8.27 8.02 -16.30
N ASP A 47 7.07 7.99 -16.88
CA ASP A 47 6.17 9.14 -16.87
C ASP A 47 5.64 9.43 -15.46
N HIS A 48 6.10 10.54 -14.88
CA HIS A 48 5.71 10.97 -13.54
C HIS A 48 4.21 11.31 -13.43
N ASP A 49 3.59 11.80 -14.49
CA ASP A 49 2.18 12.15 -14.48
C ASP A 49 1.31 10.89 -14.52
N ALA A 50 1.72 9.90 -15.31
CA ALA A 50 1.09 8.57 -15.30
C ALA A 50 1.20 7.88 -13.93
N ILE A 51 2.36 7.96 -13.27
CA ILE A 51 2.55 7.42 -11.91
C ILE A 51 1.64 8.15 -10.92
N ARG A 52 1.59 9.49 -10.97
CA ARG A 52 0.75 10.27 -10.07
C ARG A 52 -0.73 9.90 -10.23
N ALA A 53 -1.21 9.82 -11.46
CA ALA A 53 -2.58 9.40 -11.76
C ALA A 53 -2.86 7.98 -11.23
N SER A 54 -1.96 7.03 -11.49
CA SER A 54 -2.10 5.66 -11.00
C SER A 54 -2.14 5.56 -9.47
N VAL A 55 -1.34 6.36 -8.77
CA VAL A 55 -1.33 6.38 -7.29
C VAL A 55 -2.62 6.99 -6.76
N THR A 56 -3.09 8.09 -7.35
CA THR A 56 -4.37 8.72 -6.98
C THR A 56 -5.55 7.77 -7.19
N ASP A 57 -5.61 7.09 -8.35
CA ASP A 57 -6.65 6.12 -8.65
C ASP A 57 -6.63 4.93 -7.68
N MET A 58 -5.43 4.45 -7.33
CA MET A 58 -5.30 3.38 -6.33
C MET A 58 -5.79 3.84 -4.95
N ALA A 59 -5.40 5.04 -4.51
CA ALA A 59 -5.86 5.58 -3.23
C ALA A 59 -7.39 5.72 -3.18
N ALA A 60 -8.01 6.18 -4.27
CA ALA A 60 -9.47 6.25 -4.39
C ALA A 60 -10.13 4.86 -4.30
N ARG A 61 -9.57 3.85 -4.98
CA ARG A 61 -10.06 2.46 -4.92
C ARG A 61 -9.92 1.82 -3.53
N VAL A 62 -8.89 2.21 -2.77
CA VAL A 62 -8.74 1.80 -1.37
C VAL A 62 -9.76 2.52 -0.48
N ALA A 63 -9.98 3.81 -0.72
CA ALA A 63 -10.95 4.60 0.02
C ALA A 63 -12.40 4.07 -0.10
N GLU A 64 -12.75 3.34 -1.17
CA GLU A 64 -14.04 2.66 -1.31
C GLU A 64 -14.38 1.71 -0.15
N TYR A 65 -13.37 1.08 0.46
CA TYR A 65 -13.56 0.15 1.58
C TYR A 65 -12.85 0.59 2.87
N VAL A 66 -11.98 1.60 2.81
CA VAL A 66 -11.37 2.25 3.98
C VAL A 66 -11.47 3.76 3.81
N PRO A 67 -12.61 4.40 4.14
CA PRO A 67 -12.85 5.82 3.82
C PRO A 67 -11.80 6.80 4.35
N GLY A 68 -11.11 6.46 5.44
CA GLY A 68 -10.04 7.27 6.00
C GLY A 68 -8.66 7.08 5.35
N TYR A 69 -8.51 6.20 4.36
CA TYR A 69 -7.28 6.01 3.60
C TYR A 69 -7.10 7.13 2.57
N ARG A 70 -6.05 7.95 2.73
CA ARG A 70 -5.83 9.11 1.86
C ARG A 70 -4.34 9.43 1.68
N LEU A 71 -4.04 10.08 0.56
CA LEU A 71 -2.76 10.77 0.37
C LEU A 71 -2.69 11.96 1.34
N LYS A 72 -1.62 12.00 2.14
CA LYS A 72 -1.35 13.12 3.05
C LYS A 72 -0.69 14.30 2.35
N GLN A 73 0.06 14.01 1.28
CA GLN A 73 0.77 14.95 0.45
C GLN A 73 0.70 14.47 -1.01
N ASP A 74 0.94 15.38 -1.94
CA ASP A 74 1.14 15.02 -3.35
C ASP A 74 2.31 14.05 -3.50
N VAL A 75 2.25 13.18 -4.51
CA VAL A 75 3.33 12.24 -4.81
C VAL A 75 4.59 13.02 -5.18
N GLN A 76 5.68 12.78 -4.46
CA GLN A 76 6.94 13.47 -4.65
C GLN A 76 7.87 12.65 -5.54
N PHE A 77 8.53 13.30 -6.50
CA PHE A 77 9.53 12.71 -7.36
C PHE A 77 10.86 13.41 -7.11
N THR A 78 11.86 12.65 -6.66
CA THR A 78 13.19 13.18 -6.34
C THR A 78 14.22 12.51 -7.24
N PRO A 79 14.91 13.27 -8.11
CA PRO A 79 16.05 12.74 -8.86
C PRO A 79 17.11 12.17 -7.92
N ILE A 80 17.67 11.03 -8.27
CA ILE A 80 18.76 10.39 -7.53
C ILE A 80 20.08 10.91 -8.10
N PRO A 81 20.94 11.57 -7.30
CA PRO A 81 22.24 12.02 -7.75
C PRO A 81 23.20 10.85 -8.05
N ASP A 82 24.11 11.04 -9.01
CA ASP A 82 25.08 10.03 -9.47
C ASP A 82 26.02 9.45 -8.38
N GLY A 83 26.05 10.06 -7.18
CA GLY A 83 26.84 9.60 -6.03
C GLY A 83 26.03 8.96 -4.89
N GLU A 84 24.70 8.93 -4.98
CA GLU A 84 23.89 8.29 -3.94
C GLU A 84 24.00 6.75 -4.06
N PRO A 85 24.36 6.01 -2.99
CA PRO A 85 24.66 4.59 -3.08
C PRO A 85 23.39 3.71 -3.15
N VAL A 86 22.36 4.14 -3.88
CA VAL A 86 21.08 3.42 -4.03
C VAL A 86 21.26 2.07 -4.71
N HIS A 87 22.34 1.89 -5.49
CA HIS A 87 22.70 0.62 -6.12
C HIS A 87 22.84 -0.52 -5.10
N THR A 88 23.21 -0.22 -3.85
CA THR A 88 23.30 -1.21 -2.75
C THR A 88 21.93 -1.77 -2.32
N LEU A 89 20.86 -1.06 -2.67
CA LEU A 89 19.48 -1.46 -2.40
C LEU A 89 18.90 -2.29 -3.55
N LEU A 90 19.50 -2.27 -4.74
CA LEU A 90 19.00 -2.99 -5.91
C LEU A 90 19.44 -4.47 -5.86
N PRO A 91 18.65 -5.39 -6.42
CA PRO A 91 19.12 -6.74 -6.68
C PRO A 91 20.19 -6.74 -7.78
N ASP A 92 21.03 -7.77 -7.78
CA ASP A 92 22.04 -7.96 -8.82
C ASP A 92 21.38 -8.02 -10.22
N GLY A 93 21.90 -7.25 -11.17
CA GLY A 93 21.33 -7.13 -12.51
C GLY A 93 20.08 -6.25 -12.60
N GLY A 94 19.71 -5.52 -11.54
CA GLY A 94 18.70 -4.47 -11.60
C GLY A 94 19.06 -3.40 -12.62
N GLY A 95 18.06 -2.90 -13.35
CA GLY A 95 18.21 -1.78 -14.29
C GLY A 95 18.56 -0.46 -13.56
N PRO A 96 18.97 0.58 -14.31
CA PRO A 96 19.29 1.86 -13.72
C PRO A 96 18.07 2.48 -13.03
N VAL A 97 18.27 3.04 -11.85
CA VAL A 97 17.28 3.86 -11.14
C VAL A 97 17.75 5.31 -11.16
N THR A 98 16.85 6.23 -11.49
CA THR A 98 17.14 7.65 -11.67
C THR A 98 16.27 8.53 -10.77
N THR A 99 15.16 7.99 -10.26
CA THR A 99 14.19 8.74 -9.47
C THR A 99 13.70 7.94 -8.27
N LYS A 100 13.57 8.61 -7.13
CA LYS A 100 12.86 8.11 -5.94
C LYS A 100 11.47 8.74 -5.89
N VAL A 101 10.44 7.90 -5.95
CA VAL A 101 9.05 8.28 -5.71
C VAL A 101 8.76 8.15 -4.22
N SER A 102 8.19 9.19 -3.61
CA SER A 102 7.77 9.18 -2.20
C SER A 102 6.27 9.42 -2.11
N ILE A 103 5.57 8.48 -1.46
CA ILE A 103 4.12 8.50 -1.27
C ILE A 103 3.86 8.54 0.24
N PHE A 104 3.12 9.54 0.69
CA PHE A 104 2.79 9.75 2.10
C PHE A 104 1.31 9.50 2.31
N LEU A 105 0.98 8.52 3.14
CA LEU A 105 -0.38 8.09 3.43
C LEU A 105 -0.74 8.39 4.87
N GLU A 106 -2.01 8.65 5.10
CA GLU A 106 -2.62 8.69 6.42
C GLU A 106 -3.86 7.79 6.38
N VAL A 107 -4.05 7.00 7.43
CA VAL A 107 -5.20 6.09 7.55
C VAL A 107 -5.92 6.40 8.85
N GLU A 108 -7.11 6.94 8.71
CA GLU A 108 -8.05 7.16 9.80
C GLU A 108 -9.05 6.01 9.88
N GLY A 109 -9.25 5.47 11.08
CA GLY A 109 -10.23 4.42 11.33
C GLY A 109 -11.66 4.94 11.25
N ALA A 110 -12.58 4.06 10.86
CA ALA A 110 -14.03 4.29 10.81
C ALA A 110 -14.68 4.42 12.22
N ALA A 111 -13.91 4.22 13.28
CA ALA A 111 -14.33 4.35 14.67
C ALA A 111 -15.49 3.42 15.10
N HIS A 112 -15.69 2.29 14.41
CA HIS A 112 -16.80 1.37 14.70
C HIS A 112 -16.63 0.61 16.02
N TYR A 113 -15.41 0.21 16.36
CA TYR A 113 -15.10 -0.52 17.61
C TYR A 113 -13.85 0.02 18.31
N LEU A 114 -12.86 0.52 17.55
CA LEU A 114 -11.65 1.15 18.06
C LEU A 114 -11.67 2.66 17.78
N PRO A 115 -10.89 3.48 18.50
CA PRO A 115 -10.78 4.91 18.21
C PRO A 115 -10.28 5.20 16.78
N ALA A 116 -10.57 6.39 16.25
CA ALA A 116 -10.20 6.79 14.88
C ALA A 116 -8.68 6.75 14.57
N TYR A 117 -7.81 6.78 15.59
CA TYR A 117 -6.36 6.63 15.39
C TYR A 117 -5.92 5.18 15.08
N ALA A 118 -6.78 4.18 15.30
CA ALA A 118 -6.50 2.76 15.06
C ALA A 118 -6.70 2.34 13.59
N GLY A 119 -6.33 3.20 12.64
CA GLY A 119 -6.49 2.96 11.20
C GLY A 119 -5.78 1.70 10.69
N ASN A 120 -4.73 1.25 11.39
CA ASN A 120 -4.00 0.01 11.09
C ASN A 120 -4.88 -1.24 11.25
N LEU A 121 -5.79 -1.27 12.22
CA LEU A 121 -6.70 -2.40 12.38
C LEU A 121 -7.87 -2.32 11.39
N ASP A 122 -8.36 -1.12 11.11
CA ASP A 122 -9.47 -0.92 10.19
C ASP A 122 -9.10 -1.25 8.75
N ILE A 123 -7.88 -0.92 8.30
CA ILE A 123 -7.43 -1.31 6.94
C ILE A 123 -7.31 -2.82 6.78
N MET A 124 -6.80 -3.53 7.79
CA MET A 124 -6.65 -4.99 7.76
C MET A 124 -8.02 -5.69 7.75
N THR A 125 -8.92 -5.30 8.65
CA THR A 125 -10.25 -5.92 8.78
C THR A 125 -11.14 -5.63 7.58
N SER A 126 -11.11 -4.41 7.05
CA SER A 126 -11.86 -4.03 5.86
C SER A 126 -11.36 -4.77 4.60
N ALA A 127 -10.05 -4.95 4.45
CA ALA A 127 -9.48 -5.75 3.37
C ALA A 127 -9.88 -7.23 3.45
N ALA A 128 -9.89 -7.80 4.67
CA ALA A 128 -10.33 -9.17 4.89
C ALA A 128 -11.81 -9.36 4.52
N LEU A 129 -12.68 -8.43 4.95
CA LEU A 129 -14.10 -8.45 4.61
C LEU A 129 -14.32 -8.33 3.09
N ARG A 130 -13.69 -7.34 2.43
CA ARG A 130 -13.79 -7.17 0.97
C ARG A 130 -13.36 -8.43 0.21
N THR A 131 -12.32 -9.11 0.70
CA THR A 131 -11.83 -10.37 0.11
C THR A 131 -12.85 -11.49 0.27
N ALA A 132 -13.39 -11.68 1.47
CA ALA A 132 -14.41 -12.71 1.74
C ALA A 132 -15.67 -12.50 0.88
N GLU A 133 -16.14 -11.26 0.77
CA GLU A 133 -17.27 -10.92 -0.10
C GLU A 133 -16.98 -11.19 -1.58
N SER A 134 -15.77 -10.90 -2.05
CA SER A 134 -15.36 -11.19 -3.43
C SER A 134 -15.37 -12.70 -3.72
N ILE A 135 -14.90 -13.51 -2.77
CA ILE A 135 -14.96 -14.98 -2.86
C ILE A 135 -16.42 -15.44 -2.89
N ALA A 136 -17.28 -14.94 -2.00
CA ALA A 136 -18.69 -15.30 -1.95
C ALA A 136 -19.42 -14.97 -3.27
N ARG A 137 -19.22 -13.76 -3.82
CA ARG A 137 -19.80 -13.35 -5.12
C ARG A 137 -19.33 -14.23 -6.28
N ARG A 138 -18.07 -14.70 -6.26
CA ARG A 138 -17.53 -15.63 -7.27
C ARG A 138 -18.17 -17.00 -7.15
N ILE A 139 -18.27 -17.56 -5.94
CA ILE A 139 -18.92 -18.86 -5.70
C ILE A 139 -20.37 -18.85 -6.21
N GLN A 140 -21.12 -17.78 -5.93
CA GLN A 140 -22.50 -17.64 -6.39
C GLN A 140 -22.63 -17.58 -7.92
N HIS A 141 -21.63 -17.05 -8.64
CA HIS A 141 -21.62 -17.04 -10.11
C HIS A 141 -21.23 -18.39 -10.74
N THR A 142 -20.50 -19.24 -10.01
CA THR A 142 -20.03 -20.54 -10.52
C THR A 142 -21.02 -21.68 -10.29
N ILE A 143 -22.06 -21.49 -9.45
CA ILE A 143 -23.15 -22.46 -9.28
C ILE A 143 -24.20 -22.19 -10.39
N PRO A 144 -24.39 -23.10 -11.37
CA PRO A 144 -25.46 -22.96 -12.35
C PRO A 144 -26.80 -22.90 -11.63
N ALA A 145 -27.70 -22.05 -12.10
CA ALA A 145 -29.09 -22.05 -11.67
C ALA A 145 -29.80 -23.32 -12.18
N GLU A 146 -29.58 -24.45 -11.52
CA GLU A 146 -30.39 -25.67 -11.60
C GLU A 146 -30.75 -26.06 -10.16
N ALA A 147 -31.97 -26.37 -9.74
CA ALA A 147 -33.27 -26.44 -10.39
C ALA A 147 -34.32 -26.25 -9.27
N HIS A 148 -35.18 -25.25 -9.40
CA HIS A 148 -36.44 -25.19 -8.65
C HIS A 148 -37.55 -24.96 -9.68
N SER A 149 -37.94 -26.05 -10.34
CA SER A 149 -39.26 -26.21 -10.97
C SER A 149 -40.21 -26.82 -9.97
#